data_AF-A0A9W7W4S1-F1
#
_entry.id   AF-A0A9W7W4S1-F1
#
_cell.length_a   1.000
_cell.length_b   1.000
_cell.length_c   1.000
_cell.angle_alpha   90.00
_cell.angle_beta   90.00
_cell.angle_gamma   90.00
#
_symmetry.space_group_name_H-M   'P 1'
#
loop_
_entity.id
_entity.type
_entity.pdbx_description
1 polymer ?
#
loop_
_entity_poly.entity_id
_entity_poly.type
_entity_poly.pdbx_seq_one_letter_code
_entity_poly.pdbx_strand_id
1 'polypeptide(L)'
;MAEQLASDVADKALENPAQTTAAADELRESAPHDEEEEGEEEEEEEEDGDAQAGDGTVAKPKKKKKSKKKKKKTVDPTTAVAAAGTEPKVQDSSALPKPVPVHDINSLLQQLQLSQAGGNKKEGKAPEDYKFWNTQPVPKFKEPNLLQTTDGSEGKELPEGAILPDQFCKAAAKPEPEKLVDGFEWCLVDLDDKEELKELYDLLYNHYVEDTDGSFRFNYSQDFLAWSLKPPGWKKEWHIGVRTKSTAEGKKGKLVAFIAGIPVTLRVRSATLKATEINFLTIHRKLRSKRLAPVLIKEATRRCYLDGIYQALYTAGTLLPTPVSTCRYFHRSLDWEHLYNTGFSHLPPNSSVLRQRLKYKVEDKQQLKGLRLMKKEDVPAVKALLTKYLERFQLRQEFDEAEIEHWLCSETSKDVVWSYVLETDGKITDFMSYYLLESTVLRASKPETIRAAYLYYYATESAFPQPNKPKPKAADLQLNLQSRLQQLVHDALILAKKDNFHVFNALTLLDNPLFLKEEKFEPGDGKLHFYLFNWRTPKLPGGVNEANMVDAKRMGGVGVVML
;
A
#
# COMPACT_ATOMS: atom_id res chain seq x y z
N MET A 1 -35.08 -1.34 -36.15
CA MET A 1 -36.35 -1.99 -35.76
C MET A 1 -36.27 -2.71 -34.42
N ALA A 2 -35.17 -3.41 -34.08
CA ALA A 2 -35.02 -3.97 -32.72
C ALA A 2 -34.92 -2.88 -31.62
N GLU A 3 -34.29 -1.74 -31.91
CA GLU A 3 -34.02 -0.69 -30.90
C GLU A 3 -35.28 0.03 -30.38
N GLN A 4 -36.33 0.17 -31.19
CA GLN A 4 -37.60 0.80 -30.74
C GLN A 4 -38.43 -0.12 -29.83
N LEU A 5 -38.13 -1.42 -29.77
CA LEU A 5 -38.76 -2.33 -28.80
C LEU A 5 -38.08 -2.27 -27.42
N ALA A 6 -36.89 -1.67 -27.32
CA ALA A 6 -36.17 -1.50 -26.06
C ALA A 6 -36.59 -0.22 -25.30
N SER A 7 -36.89 0.87 -26.02
CA SER A 7 -37.44 2.11 -25.42
C SER A 7 -38.80 1.87 -24.78
N ASP A 8 -39.72 1.29 -25.55
CA ASP A 8 -41.14 1.18 -25.21
C ASP A 8 -41.42 0.18 -24.07
N VAL A 9 -40.42 -0.64 -23.72
CA VAL A 9 -40.42 -1.54 -22.55
C VAL A 9 -39.81 -0.84 -21.32
N ALA A 10 -38.79 0.01 -21.51
CA ALA A 10 -38.20 0.78 -20.42
C ALA A 10 -39.19 1.80 -19.84
N ASP A 11 -39.93 2.52 -20.69
CA ASP A 11 -40.93 3.50 -20.25
C ASP A 11 -42.13 2.84 -19.54
N LYS A 12 -42.54 1.63 -19.97
CA LYS A 12 -43.61 0.87 -19.30
C LYS A 12 -43.20 0.24 -17.97
N ALA A 13 -41.91 0.04 -17.72
CA ALA A 13 -41.42 -0.46 -16.44
C ALA A 13 -41.62 0.55 -15.28
N LEU A 14 -41.93 1.81 -15.58
CA LEU A 14 -42.18 2.87 -14.60
C LEU A 14 -43.62 2.89 -14.05
N GLU A 15 -44.59 2.21 -14.69
CA GLU A 15 -46.01 2.35 -14.34
C GLU A 15 -46.54 1.29 -13.34
N ASN A 16 -45.88 0.14 -13.15
CA ASN A 16 -46.38 -0.88 -12.21
C ASN A 16 -45.29 -1.80 -11.59
N PRO A 17 -44.89 -1.59 -10.32
CA PRO A 17 -43.76 -2.30 -9.71
C PRO A 17 -44.06 -3.74 -9.24
N ALA A 18 -45.25 -4.27 -9.50
CA ALA A 18 -45.70 -5.56 -8.95
C ALA A 18 -45.35 -6.81 -9.79
N GLN A 19 -44.82 -6.65 -11.01
CA GLN A 19 -44.49 -7.77 -11.92
C GLN A 19 -43.00 -8.10 -12.03
N THR A 20 -42.11 -7.24 -11.51
CA THR A 20 -40.65 -7.45 -11.55
C THR A 20 -40.15 -8.52 -10.58
N THR A 21 -40.96 -8.94 -9.61
CA THR A 21 -40.65 -10.03 -8.68
C THR A 21 -40.78 -11.41 -9.32
N ALA A 22 -41.82 -11.65 -10.14
CA ALA A 22 -42.06 -12.96 -10.75
C ALA A 22 -40.91 -13.41 -11.67
N ALA A 23 -40.38 -12.49 -12.49
CA ALA A 23 -39.25 -12.75 -13.38
C ALA A 23 -37.92 -13.00 -12.65
N ALA A 24 -37.84 -12.76 -11.34
CA ALA A 24 -36.63 -13.01 -10.54
C ALA A 24 -36.57 -14.45 -10.00
N ASP A 25 -37.72 -15.11 -9.78
CA ASP A 25 -37.76 -16.48 -9.28
C ASP A 25 -37.64 -17.54 -10.41
N GLU A 26 -38.15 -17.30 -11.62
CA GLU A 26 -37.94 -18.21 -12.77
C GLU A 26 -36.45 -18.36 -13.16
N LEU A 27 -35.64 -17.33 -12.92
CA LEU A 27 -34.18 -17.36 -13.11
C LEU A 27 -33.42 -18.12 -12.01
N ARG A 28 -34.11 -18.66 -11.00
CA ARG A 28 -33.52 -19.35 -9.85
C ARG A 28 -33.50 -20.87 -9.99
N GLU A 29 -34.37 -21.45 -10.81
CA GLU A 29 -34.52 -22.92 -10.97
C GLU A 29 -33.69 -23.52 -12.12
N SER A 30 -32.91 -22.71 -12.85
CA SER A 30 -32.29 -23.09 -14.15
C SER A 30 -30.75 -23.13 -14.18
N ALA A 31 -30.10 -23.34 -13.02
CA ALA A 31 -28.64 -23.57 -12.93
C ALA A 31 -28.34 -25.04 -12.54
N PRO A 32 -27.42 -25.74 -13.23
CA PRO A 32 -27.15 -27.15 -12.98
C PRO A 32 -26.31 -27.38 -11.72
N HIS A 33 -26.42 -28.59 -11.15
CA HIS A 33 -25.42 -29.15 -10.24
C HIS A 33 -24.15 -29.53 -11.01
N ASP A 34 -22.99 -29.21 -10.44
CA ASP A 34 -21.75 -29.99 -10.61
C ASP A 34 -21.39 -30.54 -9.22
N GLU A 35 -20.85 -31.76 -9.16
CA GLU A 35 -20.70 -32.54 -7.92
C GLU A 35 -19.34 -32.30 -7.23
N GLU A 36 -19.29 -32.55 -5.92
CA GLU A 36 -18.06 -32.52 -5.13
C GLU A 36 -17.43 -33.92 -5.12
N GLU A 37 -16.14 -34.06 -5.48
CA GLU A 37 -15.34 -35.24 -5.10
C GLU A 37 -14.58 -34.90 -3.80
N GLU A 38 -14.91 -35.64 -2.74
CA GLU A 38 -14.25 -35.53 -1.44
C GLU A 38 -12.90 -36.25 -1.42
N GLY A 39 -12.01 -35.79 -0.53
CA GLY A 39 -10.75 -36.47 -0.21
C GLY A 39 -10.56 -36.44 1.30
N GLU A 40 -10.83 -37.57 1.94
CA GLU A 40 -10.86 -37.74 3.40
C GLU A 40 -9.44 -37.73 4.00
N GLU A 41 -9.27 -37.05 5.15
CA GLU A 41 -8.26 -37.38 6.15
C GLU A 41 -8.97 -37.34 7.53
N GLU A 42 -9.19 -38.52 8.14
CA GLU A 42 -9.74 -38.63 9.50
C GLU A 42 -8.66 -38.44 10.57
N GLU A 43 -9.09 -37.97 11.76
CA GLU A 43 -8.26 -37.87 12.96
C GLU A 43 -8.33 -39.17 13.78
N GLU A 44 -7.20 -39.71 14.24
CA GLU A 44 -7.15 -40.51 15.47
C GLU A 44 -5.96 -40.06 16.34
N GLU A 45 -6.26 -39.68 17.59
CA GLU A 45 -5.29 -39.60 18.69
C GLU A 45 -5.44 -40.86 19.56
N GLU A 46 -4.33 -41.44 20.03
CA GLU A 46 -4.29 -42.05 21.37
C GLU A 46 -2.92 -41.77 22.02
N GLU A 47 -2.94 -41.55 23.34
CA GLU A 47 -1.75 -41.48 24.19
C GLU A 47 -1.29 -42.90 24.58
N ASP A 48 0.03 -43.09 24.74
CA ASP A 48 0.54 -43.64 26.00
C ASP A 48 2.01 -43.20 26.21
N GLY A 49 2.51 -43.25 27.44
CA GLY A 49 3.83 -42.71 27.82
C GLY A 49 4.70 -43.63 28.66
N ASP A 50 6.02 -43.37 28.64
CA ASP A 50 6.79 -42.90 29.82
C ASP A 50 8.32 -43.11 29.65
N ALA A 51 9.09 -42.48 30.56
CA ALA A 51 10.38 -42.93 31.10
C ALA A 51 11.71 -42.71 30.33
N GLN A 52 12.33 -41.57 30.66
CA GLN A 52 13.72 -41.45 31.17
C GLN A 52 14.97 -41.57 30.25
N ALA A 53 15.60 -40.41 30.06
CA ALA A 53 16.99 -40.04 30.46
C ALA A 53 18.23 -40.77 29.90
N GLY A 54 19.25 -39.98 29.52
CA GLY A 54 20.63 -40.45 29.30
C GLY A 54 21.57 -39.45 28.61
N ASP A 55 22.52 -38.86 29.35
CA ASP A 55 23.64 -38.07 28.83
C ASP A 55 24.74 -38.96 28.19
N GLY A 56 25.63 -38.39 27.36
CA GLY A 56 26.85 -39.09 26.92
C GLY A 56 27.45 -38.67 25.57
N THR A 57 28.74 -38.36 25.54
CA THR A 57 29.49 -37.87 24.35
C THR A 57 30.55 -38.87 23.81
N VAL A 58 31.12 -38.58 22.62
CA VAL A 58 32.47 -38.96 22.10
C VAL A 58 32.63 -40.07 21.01
N ALA A 59 33.00 -39.60 19.80
CA ALA A 59 33.99 -40.12 18.81
C ALA A 59 33.84 -41.38 17.89
N LYS A 60 34.64 -41.31 16.80
CA LYS A 60 34.93 -42.22 15.66
C LYS A 60 36.11 -43.18 16.02
N PRO A 61 36.53 -44.25 15.26
CA PRO A 61 36.57 -44.31 13.77
C PRO A 61 36.54 -45.65 12.97
N LYS A 62 36.14 -45.54 11.69
CA LYS A 62 36.63 -46.21 10.44
C LYS A 62 37.29 -47.61 10.48
N LYS A 63 36.81 -48.52 9.59
CA LYS A 63 37.68 -49.26 8.62
C LYS A 63 36.91 -49.75 7.37
N LYS A 64 37.64 -50.12 6.29
CA LYS A 64 37.13 -50.55 4.96
C LYS A 64 37.63 -51.96 4.60
N LYS A 65 36.96 -52.62 3.63
CA LYS A 65 37.60 -53.63 2.75
C LYS A 65 37.05 -53.58 1.31
N LYS A 66 37.75 -54.19 0.34
CA LYS A 66 37.59 -54.05 -1.12
C LYS A 66 38.00 -55.34 -1.88
N SER A 67 37.47 -55.57 -3.09
CA SER A 67 37.96 -56.57 -4.08
C SER A 67 37.26 -56.37 -5.45
N LYS A 68 37.75 -56.68 -6.68
CA LYS A 68 39.00 -57.15 -7.38
C LYS A 68 38.81 -56.80 -8.92
N LYS A 69 39.68 -56.92 -9.96
CA LYS A 69 41.08 -57.39 -10.19
C LYS A 69 41.86 -56.79 -11.43
N LYS A 70 41.21 -56.26 -12.50
CA LYS A 70 41.76 -55.95 -13.87
C LYS A 70 41.47 -54.48 -14.29
N LYS A 71 42.05 -53.75 -15.30
CA LYS A 71 43.29 -53.74 -16.16
C LYS A 71 43.52 -54.89 -17.19
N LYS A 72 44.33 -54.78 -18.28
CA LYS A 72 45.56 -53.98 -18.57
C LYS A 72 45.95 -54.00 -20.10
N LYS A 73 46.46 -52.87 -20.67
CA LYS A 73 47.50 -52.70 -21.77
C LYS A 73 47.35 -53.35 -23.18
N THR A 74 48.00 -52.92 -24.30
CA THR A 74 48.48 -51.63 -24.93
C THR A 74 49.18 -51.90 -26.31
N VAL A 75 49.34 -50.85 -27.15
CA VAL A 75 50.30 -50.62 -28.28
C VAL A 75 49.86 -51.02 -29.72
N ASP A 76 50.10 -50.08 -30.65
CA ASP A 76 50.01 -50.05 -32.14
C ASP A 76 51.22 -50.74 -32.86
N PRO A 77 51.39 -50.83 -34.22
CA PRO A 77 50.81 -49.98 -35.30
C PRO A 77 50.43 -50.66 -36.67
N THR A 78 49.87 -49.85 -37.60
CA THR A 78 49.97 -49.88 -39.12
C THR A 78 49.85 -51.22 -39.90
N THR A 79 49.14 -51.38 -41.04
CA THR A 79 48.69 -50.46 -42.12
C THR A 79 47.43 -51.00 -42.86
N ALA A 80 46.54 -50.11 -43.33
CA ALA A 80 45.61 -50.24 -44.51
C ALA A 80 44.61 -51.43 -44.55
N VAL A 81 43.43 -51.39 -45.22
CA VAL A 81 42.85 -50.55 -46.29
C VAL A 81 41.34 -50.35 -46.04
N ALA A 82 40.79 -49.14 -46.25
CA ALA A 82 39.36 -48.76 -46.45
C ALA A 82 38.28 -49.26 -45.42
N ALA A 83 37.21 -48.52 -45.07
CA ALA A 83 36.55 -47.35 -45.68
C ALA A 83 35.71 -46.55 -44.65
N ALA A 84 35.28 -45.34 -45.03
CA ALA A 84 34.22 -44.50 -44.43
C ALA A 84 34.43 -43.93 -43.00
N GLY A 85 33.83 -42.76 -42.74
CA GLY A 85 33.54 -42.27 -41.37
C GLY A 85 34.48 -41.23 -40.74
N THR A 86 34.47 -40.00 -41.27
CA THR A 86 34.77 -38.70 -40.58
C THR A 86 35.43 -38.68 -39.18
N GLU A 87 36.65 -38.14 -39.11
CA GLU A 87 37.32 -37.49 -37.95
C GLU A 87 37.66 -36.01 -38.38
N PRO A 88 38.12 -35.06 -37.52
CA PRO A 88 37.86 -34.89 -36.08
C PRO A 88 37.89 -33.42 -35.52
N LYS A 89 37.71 -33.32 -34.18
CA LYS A 89 38.43 -32.43 -33.20
C LYS A 89 38.19 -30.89 -33.12
N VAL A 90 37.54 -30.50 -31.99
CA VAL A 90 38.11 -29.78 -30.82
C VAL A 90 38.70 -28.34 -30.97
N GLN A 91 38.07 -27.40 -30.22
CA GLN A 91 38.59 -26.13 -29.62
C GLN A 91 39.26 -25.08 -30.57
N ASP A 92 39.17 -23.76 -30.38
CA ASP A 92 38.89 -22.92 -29.20
C ASP A 92 38.30 -21.54 -29.61
N SER A 93 37.89 -20.73 -28.63
CA SER A 93 37.79 -19.25 -28.65
C SER A 93 36.67 -18.51 -29.43
N SER A 94 36.26 -17.40 -28.80
CA SER A 94 35.53 -16.20 -29.29
C SER A 94 35.04 -16.11 -30.75
N ALA A 95 33.72 -15.95 -30.92
CA ALA A 95 33.10 -15.29 -32.08
C ALA A 95 31.78 -14.59 -31.69
N LEU A 96 31.46 -13.46 -32.34
CA LEU A 96 30.16 -12.79 -32.20
C LEU A 96 29.07 -13.53 -33.01
N PRO A 97 27.79 -13.48 -32.61
CA PRO A 97 26.68 -13.86 -33.48
C PRO A 97 26.68 -13.01 -34.76
N LYS A 98 26.70 -13.67 -35.92
CA LYS A 98 26.53 -13.02 -37.24
C LYS A 98 25.03 -12.83 -37.56
N PRO A 99 24.68 -11.90 -38.47
CA PRO A 99 23.38 -11.23 -38.43
C PRO A 99 22.19 -12.08 -38.91
N VAL A 100 21.03 -11.82 -38.30
CA VAL A 100 19.73 -12.34 -38.73
C VAL A 100 19.29 -11.64 -40.03
N PRO A 101 18.64 -12.34 -40.99
CA PRO A 101 18.19 -11.73 -42.24
C PRO A 101 17.18 -10.58 -42.04
N VAL A 102 17.30 -9.52 -42.84
CA VAL A 102 16.58 -8.24 -42.68
C VAL A 102 15.13 -8.28 -43.19
N HIS A 103 14.45 -9.44 -43.13
CA HIS A 103 13.15 -9.63 -43.77
C HIS A 103 11.97 -9.85 -42.81
N ASP A 104 12.19 -9.72 -41.50
CA ASP A 104 11.12 -9.83 -40.51
C ASP A 104 11.23 -8.75 -39.42
N ILE A 105 11.19 -7.50 -39.88
CA ILE A 105 11.07 -6.32 -39.00
C ILE A 105 9.80 -6.41 -38.15
N ASN A 106 8.74 -7.07 -38.64
CA ASN A 106 7.49 -7.25 -37.91
C ASN A 106 7.63 -8.21 -36.72
N SER A 107 8.26 -9.38 -36.87
CA SER A 107 8.48 -10.25 -35.69
C SER A 107 9.50 -9.64 -34.73
N LEU A 108 10.47 -8.85 -35.19
CA LEU A 108 11.36 -8.10 -34.29
C LEU A 108 10.60 -7.00 -33.53
N LEU A 109 9.69 -6.27 -34.17
CA LEU A 109 8.80 -5.29 -33.52
C LEU A 109 7.83 -5.97 -32.55
N GLN A 110 7.29 -7.12 -32.93
CA GLN A 110 6.38 -7.91 -32.09
C GLN A 110 7.13 -8.54 -30.91
N GLN A 111 8.38 -8.95 -31.07
CA GLN A 111 9.24 -9.44 -29.98
C GLN A 111 9.73 -8.28 -29.07
N LEU A 112 9.91 -7.07 -29.61
CA LEU A 112 10.08 -5.84 -28.83
C LEU A 112 8.81 -5.47 -28.05
N GLN A 113 7.62 -5.63 -28.65
CA GLN A 113 6.35 -5.41 -27.96
C GLN A 113 6.08 -6.47 -26.88
N LEU A 114 6.39 -7.76 -27.13
CA LEU A 114 6.27 -8.80 -26.12
C LEU A 114 7.31 -8.67 -25.00
N SER A 115 8.53 -8.21 -25.29
CA SER A 115 9.54 -7.93 -24.25
C SER A 115 9.27 -6.64 -23.48
N GLN A 116 8.59 -5.64 -24.06
CA GLN A 116 8.03 -4.51 -23.32
C GLN A 116 6.73 -4.86 -22.57
N ALA A 117 5.99 -5.88 -22.99
CA ALA A 117 4.86 -6.44 -22.24
C ALA A 117 5.29 -7.38 -21.10
N GLY A 118 6.57 -7.79 -21.08
CA GLY A 118 7.18 -8.64 -20.06
C GLY A 118 7.38 -7.94 -18.71
N GLY A 119 6.28 -7.62 -18.01
CA GLY A 119 6.32 -7.05 -16.66
C GLY A 119 4.97 -6.78 -16.01
N ASN A 120 3.95 -6.40 -16.79
CA ASN A 120 2.62 -6.11 -16.24
C ASN A 120 1.75 -7.38 -16.22
N LYS A 121 1.67 -8.03 -15.05
CA LYS A 121 0.39 -8.65 -14.65
C LYS A 121 -0.69 -7.56 -14.77
N LYS A 122 -1.88 -7.87 -15.30
CA LYS A 122 -3.00 -6.91 -15.29
C LYS A 122 -3.35 -6.61 -13.83
N GLU A 123 -3.07 -5.38 -13.38
CA GLU A 123 -3.43 -4.92 -12.05
C GLU A 123 -4.94 -4.68 -12.01
N GLY A 124 -5.63 -5.34 -11.06
CA GLY A 124 -7.08 -5.29 -10.97
C GLY A 124 -7.82 -6.27 -11.90
N LYS A 125 -9.13 -6.39 -11.68
CA LYS A 125 -10.09 -7.16 -12.48
C LYS A 125 -10.56 -6.40 -13.71
N ALA A 126 -11.36 -7.02 -14.58
CA ALA A 126 -12.00 -6.29 -15.67
C ALA A 126 -12.99 -5.24 -15.12
N PRO A 127 -13.23 -4.11 -15.83
CA PRO A 127 -14.17 -3.07 -15.39
C PRO A 127 -15.57 -3.60 -15.02
N GLU A 128 -16.00 -4.67 -15.68
CA GLU A 128 -17.32 -5.28 -15.55
C GLU A 128 -17.42 -6.24 -14.34
N ASP A 129 -16.29 -6.74 -13.83
CA ASP A 129 -16.21 -7.58 -12.63
C ASP A 129 -16.48 -6.81 -11.32
N TYR A 130 -16.32 -5.47 -11.35
CA TYR A 130 -16.49 -4.60 -10.18
C TYR A 130 -17.97 -4.32 -9.86
N LYS A 131 -18.78 -5.39 -9.77
CA LYS A 131 -20.23 -5.35 -9.56
C LYS A 131 -20.66 -4.48 -8.37
N PHE A 132 -19.84 -4.37 -7.32
CA PHE A 132 -20.06 -3.41 -6.24
C PHE A 132 -19.75 -1.96 -6.66
N TRP A 133 -18.50 -1.63 -6.99
CA TRP A 133 -18.08 -0.25 -7.31
C TRP A 133 -18.84 0.37 -8.49
N ASN A 134 -19.32 -0.43 -9.44
CA ASN A 134 -20.17 0.04 -10.54
C ASN A 134 -21.54 0.59 -10.07
N THR A 135 -21.95 0.34 -8.82
CA THR A 135 -23.13 0.95 -8.17
C THR A 135 -22.80 2.14 -7.27
N GLN A 136 -21.53 2.40 -6.99
CA GLN A 136 -21.08 3.40 -6.02
C GLN A 136 -20.82 4.76 -6.69
N PRO A 137 -20.88 5.89 -5.94
CA PRO A 137 -20.58 7.22 -6.46
C PRO A 137 -19.06 7.42 -6.58
N VAL A 138 -18.43 6.73 -7.53
CA VAL A 138 -17.01 6.84 -7.86
C VAL A 138 -16.82 7.02 -9.38
N PRO A 139 -15.74 7.66 -9.85
CA PRO A 139 -15.35 7.61 -11.26
C PRO A 139 -15.15 6.15 -11.70
N LYS A 140 -15.71 5.75 -12.85
CA LYS A 140 -15.70 4.36 -13.34
C LYS A 140 -14.47 4.09 -14.19
N PHE A 141 -14.41 2.96 -14.90
CA PHE A 141 -13.27 2.56 -15.77
C PHE A 141 -13.58 2.59 -17.29
N LYS A 142 -14.79 2.99 -17.72
CA LYS A 142 -15.24 2.89 -19.13
C LYS A 142 -15.69 4.26 -19.66
N GLU A 143 -15.02 4.75 -20.71
CA GLU A 143 -15.32 6.02 -21.41
C GLU A 143 -16.77 6.03 -21.93
N PRO A 144 -17.58 7.11 -21.79
CA PRO A 144 -17.27 8.51 -21.41
C PRO A 144 -17.14 8.88 -19.90
N ASN A 145 -16.40 8.08 -19.13
CA ASN A 145 -15.44 8.42 -18.07
C ASN A 145 -14.69 9.80 -18.09
N LEU A 146 -15.22 10.88 -18.69
CA LEU A 146 -14.59 12.19 -18.97
C LEU A 146 -14.29 13.05 -17.72
N LEU A 147 -13.57 12.41 -16.82
CA LEU A 147 -13.34 12.70 -15.42
C LEU A 147 -11.85 12.47 -15.06
N GLN A 148 -11.05 11.94 -15.98
CA GLN A 148 -9.59 11.74 -15.84
C GLN A 148 -8.80 12.52 -16.91
N THR A 149 -9.33 12.65 -18.13
CA THR A 149 -8.93 13.68 -19.11
C THR A 149 -9.93 14.84 -19.07
N THR A 150 -9.44 16.07 -19.28
CA THR A 150 -10.27 17.24 -19.62
C THR A 150 -10.72 17.21 -21.07
N ASP A 151 -10.05 16.41 -21.90
CA ASP A 151 -10.28 16.35 -23.35
C ASP A 151 -11.42 15.38 -23.68
N GLY A 152 -12.51 15.94 -24.22
CA GLY A 152 -13.77 15.24 -24.43
C GLY A 152 -13.80 14.31 -25.66
N SER A 153 -14.23 13.07 -25.44
CA SER A 153 -14.75 12.17 -26.50
C SER A 153 -16.24 12.43 -26.81
N GLU A 154 -16.95 13.20 -25.96
CA GLU A 154 -18.34 13.61 -26.17
C GLU A 154 -18.63 15.07 -25.76
N GLY A 155 -17.59 15.91 -25.73
CA GLY A 155 -17.73 17.37 -25.85
C GLY A 155 -18.33 18.18 -24.68
N LYS A 156 -18.60 17.58 -23.52
CA LYS A 156 -18.99 18.32 -22.30
C LYS A 156 -18.14 17.93 -21.10
N GLU A 157 -17.27 18.84 -20.69
CA GLU A 157 -16.56 18.79 -19.42
C GLU A 157 -17.57 18.74 -18.26
N LEU A 158 -17.49 17.70 -17.43
CA LEU A 158 -18.23 17.66 -16.16
C LEU A 158 -17.33 18.29 -15.07
N PRO A 159 -17.77 19.37 -14.40
CA PRO A 159 -16.93 20.11 -13.47
C PRO A 159 -16.49 19.25 -12.27
N GLU A 160 -15.33 19.61 -11.73
CA GLU A 160 -14.83 19.09 -10.45
C GLU A 160 -15.85 19.37 -9.34
N GLY A 161 -16.25 18.33 -8.59
CA GLY A 161 -17.45 18.41 -7.77
C GLY A 161 -17.92 17.07 -7.20
N ALA A 162 -19.00 17.11 -6.41
CA ALA A 162 -19.65 15.90 -5.90
C ALA A 162 -20.32 15.09 -7.03
N ILE A 163 -20.40 13.77 -6.87
CA ILE A 163 -21.00 12.88 -7.88
C ILE A 163 -22.51 12.72 -7.65
N LEU A 164 -22.94 12.65 -6.39
CA LEU A 164 -24.32 12.69 -5.93
C LEU A 164 -24.55 13.96 -5.10
N PRO A 165 -25.68 14.68 -5.29
CA PRO A 165 -26.04 15.81 -4.44
C PRO A 165 -26.31 15.39 -3.00
N ASP A 166 -25.90 16.21 -2.04
CA ASP A 166 -26.09 16.04 -0.60
C ASP A 166 -27.53 15.66 -0.20
N GLN A 167 -28.53 16.23 -0.87
CA GLN A 167 -29.95 15.92 -0.64
C GLN A 167 -30.28 14.45 -0.92
N PHE A 168 -29.69 13.87 -1.97
CA PHE A 168 -29.87 12.45 -2.32
C PHE A 168 -29.12 11.55 -1.34
N CYS A 169 -27.89 11.91 -0.96
CA CYS A 169 -27.14 11.17 0.07
C CYS A 169 -27.88 11.15 1.40
N LYS A 170 -28.44 12.29 1.83
CA LYS A 170 -29.27 12.40 3.04
C LYS A 170 -30.58 11.60 2.94
N ALA A 171 -31.22 11.56 1.79
CA ALA A 171 -32.41 10.74 1.56
C ALA A 171 -32.11 9.21 1.54
N ALA A 172 -30.91 8.82 1.12
CA ALA A 172 -30.45 7.43 1.15
C ALA A 172 -30.02 6.94 2.56
N ALA A 173 -29.78 7.86 3.49
CA ALA A 173 -29.32 7.56 4.85
C ALA A 173 -30.46 6.99 5.73
N LYS A 174 -30.68 5.67 5.66
CA LYS A 174 -31.62 4.98 6.55
C LYS A 174 -31.17 5.08 8.03
N PRO A 175 -32.09 5.31 8.99
CA PRO A 175 -31.73 5.36 10.42
C PRO A 175 -31.20 4.02 10.97
N GLU A 176 -31.77 2.91 10.51
CA GLU A 176 -31.36 1.54 10.88
C GLU A 176 -30.24 1.00 9.96
N PRO A 177 -29.33 0.16 10.47
CA PRO A 177 -28.31 -0.52 9.67
C PRO A 177 -28.90 -1.61 8.76
N GLU A 178 -28.17 -2.00 7.70
CA GLU A 178 -28.53 -3.21 6.95
C GLU A 178 -28.39 -4.45 7.84
N LYS A 179 -29.36 -5.38 7.74
CA LYS A 179 -29.30 -6.66 8.47
C LYS A 179 -28.12 -7.49 7.95
N LEU A 180 -27.28 -7.94 8.88
CA LEU A 180 -26.25 -8.94 8.60
C LEU A 180 -26.87 -10.33 8.41
N VAL A 181 -26.09 -11.25 7.86
CA VAL A 181 -26.42 -12.68 7.80
C VAL A 181 -26.55 -13.22 9.23
N ASP A 182 -27.47 -14.17 9.44
CA ASP A 182 -27.63 -14.81 10.75
C ASP A 182 -26.33 -15.45 11.25
N GLY A 183 -26.13 -15.38 12.57
CA GLY A 183 -24.84 -15.65 13.21
C GLY A 183 -23.90 -14.46 13.32
N PHE A 184 -24.20 -13.29 12.73
CA PHE A 184 -23.40 -12.06 12.88
C PHE A 184 -24.18 -10.87 13.44
N GLU A 185 -23.46 -9.95 14.08
CA GLU A 185 -23.99 -8.71 14.66
C GLU A 185 -23.03 -7.53 14.48
N TRP A 186 -23.61 -6.32 14.38
CA TRP A 186 -22.85 -5.07 14.34
C TRP A 186 -22.37 -4.70 15.75
N CYS A 187 -21.14 -4.22 15.86
CA CYS A 187 -20.60 -3.63 17.09
C CYS A 187 -19.83 -2.35 16.76
N LEU A 188 -19.61 -1.52 17.79
CA LEU A 188 -18.72 -0.38 17.72
C LEU A 188 -17.54 -0.68 18.63
N VAL A 189 -16.32 -0.58 18.09
CA VAL A 189 -15.11 -0.95 18.82
C VAL A 189 -14.66 0.25 19.66
N ASP A 190 -14.74 0.11 20.98
CA ASP A 190 -14.34 1.18 21.89
C ASP A 190 -12.83 1.12 22.17
N LEU A 191 -12.09 2.09 21.64
CA LEU A 191 -10.63 2.19 21.82
C LEU A 191 -10.23 2.76 23.19
N ASP A 192 -11.19 3.14 24.03
CA ASP A 192 -10.96 3.39 25.46
C ASP A 192 -10.96 2.08 26.27
N ASP A 193 -11.55 1.00 25.74
CA ASP A 193 -11.51 -0.34 26.34
C ASP A 193 -10.26 -1.10 25.86
N LYS A 194 -9.42 -1.52 26.81
CA LYS A 194 -8.18 -2.26 26.52
C LYS A 194 -8.43 -3.67 26.00
N GLU A 195 -9.57 -4.27 26.30
CA GLU A 195 -9.93 -5.58 25.75
C GLU A 195 -10.32 -5.47 24.28
N GLU A 196 -11.15 -4.48 23.92
CA GLU A 196 -11.56 -4.28 22.52
C GLU A 196 -10.44 -3.73 21.63
N LEU A 197 -9.58 -2.84 22.16
CA LEU A 197 -8.36 -2.40 21.47
C LEU A 197 -7.41 -3.58 21.21
N LYS A 198 -7.34 -4.54 22.14
CA LYS A 198 -6.55 -5.78 21.94
C LYS A 198 -7.21 -6.71 20.92
N GLU A 199 -8.53 -6.90 20.94
CA GLU A 199 -9.22 -7.71 19.92
C GLU A 199 -9.06 -7.11 18.51
N LEU A 200 -9.06 -5.78 18.39
CA LEU A 200 -8.77 -5.08 17.14
C LEU A 200 -7.31 -5.31 16.70
N TYR A 201 -6.35 -5.20 17.61
CA TYR A 201 -4.95 -5.55 17.36
C TYR A 201 -4.80 -7.00 16.87
N ASP A 202 -5.39 -7.96 17.56
CA ASP A 202 -5.32 -9.39 17.24
C ASP A 202 -5.99 -9.69 15.88
N LEU A 203 -7.09 -9.01 15.53
CA LEU A 203 -7.73 -9.10 14.20
C LEU A 203 -6.83 -8.53 13.10
N LEU A 204 -6.28 -7.32 13.31
CA LEU A 204 -5.45 -6.63 12.32
C LEU A 204 -4.17 -7.41 12.04
N TYR A 205 -3.45 -7.79 13.10
CA TYR A 205 -2.25 -8.60 13.01
C TYR A 205 -2.50 -9.90 12.23
N ASN A 206 -3.55 -10.65 12.58
CA ASN A 206 -3.78 -11.95 11.94
C ASN A 206 -4.46 -11.88 10.56
N HIS A 207 -5.15 -10.79 10.20
CA HIS A 207 -6.06 -10.77 9.05
C HIS A 207 -6.14 -9.48 8.22
N TYR A 208 -5.27 -8.48 8.44
CA TYR A 208 -5.21 -7.29 7.57
C TYR A 208 -4.34 -7.55 6.32
N VAL A 209 -3.27 -6.78 6.13
CA VAL A 209 -2.37 -6.85 4.98
C VAL A 209 -1.15 -7.72 5.29
N GLU A 210 -0.86 -8.64 4.39
CA GLU A 210 0.40 -9.36 4.29
C GLU A 210 1.05 -9.04 2.94
N ASP A 211 2.37 -9.20 2.90
CA ASP A 211 3.17 -9.16 1.67
C ASP A 211 2.73 -10.26 0.68
N THR A 212 2.99 -10.12 -0.63
CA THR A 212 2.48 -11.06 -1.65
C THR A 212 2.97 -12.48 -1.46
N ASP A 213 4.14 -12.62 -0.84
CA ASP A 213 4.79 -13.90 -0.55
C ASP A 213 4.41 -14.44 0.85
N GLY A 214 3.69 -13.66 1.67
CA GLY A 214 3.37 -14.02 3.05
C GLY A 214 4.59 -14.11 3.97
N SER A 215 5.70 -13.45 3.62
CA SER A 215 6.93 -13.40 4.42
C SER A 215 6.81 -12.42 5.60
N PHE A 216 6.09 -11.32 5.39
CA PHE A 216 5.95 -10.21 6.34
C PHE A 216 4.48 -9.85 6.57
N ARG A 217 4.23 -9.34 7.77
CA ARG A 217 2.91 -8.96 8.30
C ARG A 217 3.07 -7.70 9.12
N PHE A 218 2.24 -6.68 8.87
CA PHE A 218 2.30 -5.44 9.65
C PHE A 218 1.84 -5.65 11.11
N ASN A 219 2.59 -5.07 12.02
CA ASN A 219 2.37 -5.02 13.47
C ASN A 219 2.02 -3.58 13.86
N TYR A 220 0.77 -3.19 13.63
CA TYR A 220 0.22 -1.92 14.13
C TYR A 220 0.07 -2.03 15.65
N SER A 221 0.90 -1.33 16.43
CA SER A 221 0.83 -1.41 17.90
C SER A 221 -0.49 -0.84 18.44
N GLN A 222 -0.84 -1.21 19.68
CA GLN A 222 -2.03 -0.64 20.34
C GLN A 222 -1.92 0.89 20.47
N ASP A 223 -0.72 1.42 20.70
CA ASP A 223 -0.44 2.86 20.74
C ASP A 223 -0.62 3.51 19.34
N PHE A 224 -0.15 2.86 18.27
CA PHE A 224 -0.38 3.31 16.89
C PHE A 224 -1.88 3.36 16.57
N LEU A 225 -2.64 2.35 16.98
CA LEU A 225 -4.09 2.30 16.75
C LEU A 225 -4.82 3.37 17.57
N ALA A 226 -4.44 3.57 18.84
CA ALA A 226 -5.00 4.63 19.68
C ALA A 226 -4.66 6.04 19.14
N TRP A 227 -3.46 6.25 18.59
CA TRP A 227 -3.06 7.49 17.93
C TRP A 227 -3.81 7.72 16.61
N SER A 228 -3.77 6.76 15.69
CA SER A 228 -4.33 6.88 14.34
C SER A 228 -5.85 6.98 14.29
N LEU A 229 -6.56 6.36 15.25
CA LEU A 229 -8.01 6.31 15.27
C LEU A 229 -8.68 7.32 16.22
N LYS A 230 -7.92 8.10 17.00
CA LYS A 230 -8.48 9.10 17.94
C LYS A 230 -8.06 10.56 17.68
N PRO A 231 -7.94 11.04 16.42
CA PRO A 231 -7.66 12.46 16.17
C PRO A 231 -8.83 13.36 16.58
N PRO A 232 -8.62 14.68 16.75
CA PRO A 232 -9.67 15.62 17.15
C PRO A 232 -10.95 15.49 16.33
N GLY A 233 -12.08 15.33 17.02
CA GLY A 233 -13.40 15.14 16.40
C GLY A 233 -13.75 13.70 16.00
N TRP A 234 -12.91 12.71 16.30
CA TRP A 234 -13.23 11.28 16.10
C TRP A 234 -14.53 10.86 16.80
N LYS A 235 -15.16 9.78 16.30
CA LYS A 235 -16.41 9.23 16.84
C LYS A 235 -16.36 7.72 16.94
N LYS A 236 -16.78 7.19 18.09
CA LYS A 236 -16.97 5.73 18.30
C LYS A 236 -17.92 5.11 17.26
N GLU A 237 -18.85 5.89 16.73
CA GLU A 237 -19.77 5.47 15.66
C GLU A 237 -19.10 5.11 14.34
N TRP A 238 -17.87 5.58 14.08
CA TRP A 238 -17.14 5.32 12.84
C TRP A 238 -16.11 4.17 12.98
N HIS A 239 -16.00 3.56 14.16
CA HIS A 239 -15.16 2.38 14.42
C HIS A 239 -16.02 1.11 14.37
N ILE A 240 -16.33 0.66 13.15
CA ILE A 240 -17.41 -0.29 12.89
C ILE A 240 -16.84 -1.70 12.83
N GLY A 241 -17.21 -2.53 13.80
CA GLY A 241 -16.87 -3.95 13.85
C GLY A 241 -18.05 -4.86 13.50
N VAL A 242 -17.74 -6.07 13.05
CA VAL A 242 -18.70 -7.18 12.98
C VAL A 242 -18.21 -8.29 13.91
N ARG A 243 -19.09 -8.75 14.80
CA ARG A 243 -18.86 -9.91 15.68
C ARG A 243 -19.71 -11.09 15.24
N THR A 244 -19.28 -12.30 15.57
CA THR A 244 -20.19 -13.46 15.61
C THR A 244 -21.16 -13.28 16.78
N LYS A 245 -22.44 -13.63 16.63
CA LYS A 245 -23.35 -13.75 17.77
C LYS A 245 -22.84 -14.83 18.73
N SER A 246 -22.87 -14.58 20.04
CA SER A 246 -22.53 -15.61 21.04
C SER A 246 -23.67 -16.62 21.20
N THR A 247 -23.32 -17.90 21.33
CA THR A 247 -24.24 -18.98 21.71
C THR A 247 -24.38 -19.15 23.24
N ALA A 248 -23.59 -18.41 24.02
CA ALA A 248 -23.66 -18.39 25.48
C ALA A 248 -23.98 -16.99 25.99
N GLU A 249 -24.94 -16.89 26.90
CA GLU A 249 -25.37 -15.63 27.52
C GLU A 249 -24.20 -14.90 28.19
N GLY A 250 -24.14 -13.58 28.04
CA GLY A 250 -23.15 -12.71 28.69
C GLY A 250 -21.74 -12.67 28.08
N LYS A 251 -21.39 -13.53 27.11
CA LYS A 251 -20.10 -13.42 26.38
C LYS A 251 -20.26 -12.57 25.12
N LYS A 252 -19.36 -11.59 24.91
CA LYS A 252 -19.15 -10.97 23.59
C LYS A 252 -18.62 -12.04 22.62
N GLY A 253 -19.14 -12.10 21.40
CA GLY A 253 -18.58 -12.97 20.37
C GLY A 253 -17.35 -12.35 19.69
N LYS A 254 -16.59 -13.19 18.96
CA LYS A 254 -15.30 -12.79 18.38
C LYS A 254 -15.48 -11.73 17.29
N LEU A 255 -14.63 -10.71 17.31
CA LEU A 255 -14.52 -9.72 16.24
C LEU A 255 -13.95 -10.40 14.97
N VAL A 256 -14.68 -10.31 13.85
CA VAL A 256 -14.33 -11.00 12.59
C VAL A 256 -14.14 -10.05 11.40
N ALA A 257 -14.59 -8.81 11.51
CA ALA A 257 -14.28 -7.76 10.54
C ALA A 257 -14.32 -6.38 11.20
N PHE A 258 -13.64 -5.43 10.57
CA PHE A 258 -13.53 -4.05 11.02
C PHE A 258 -13.40 -3.08 9.85
N ILE A 259 -13.86 -1.85 10.01
CA ILE A 259 -13.57 -0.69 9.16
C ILE A 259 -13.59 0.56 10.03
N ALA A 260 -12.63 1.47 9.83
CA ALA A 260 -12.56 2.73 10.56
C ALA A 260 -12.78 3.93 9.64
N GLY A 261 -13.35 4.99 10.21
CA GLY A 261 -13.37 6.32 9.63
C GLY A 261 -12.94 7.39 10.65
N ILE A 262 -12.09 8.33 10.24
CA ILE A 262 -11.67 9.50 11.04
C ILE A 262 -12.06 10.79 10.30
N PRO A 263 -12.31 11.92 10.99
CA PRO A 263 -12.66 13.17 10.32
C PRO A 263 -11.44 13.76 9.62
N VAL A 264 -11.65 14.37 8.45
CA VAL A 264 -10.60 15.12 7.76
C VAL A 264 -11.18 16.30 6.98
N THR A 265 -10.54 17.47 7.07
CA THR A 265 -10.79 18.59 6.16
C THR A 265 -9.81 18.48 4.99
N LEU A 266 -10.31 18.17 3.80
CA LEU A 266 -9.50 18.02 2.60
C LEU A 266 -9.68 19.22 1.69
N ARG A 267 -8.61 19.60 1.00
CA ARG A 267 -8.67 20.57 -0.09
C ARG A 267 -8.26 19.94 -1.40
N VAL A 268 -9.19 19.93 -2.34
CA VAL A 268 -9.01 19.44 -3.71
C VAL A 268 -9.03 20.67 -4.62
N ARG A 269 -7.85 21.05 -5.11
CA ARG A 269 -7.54 22.29 -5.83
C ARG A 269 -8.08 23.54 -5.10
N SER A 270 -9.25 24.02 -5.50
CA SER A 270 -9.94 25.18 -4.94
C SER A 270 -11.06 24.80 -3.96
N ALA A 271 -11.62 23.60 -4.08
CA ALA A 271 -12.73 23.11 -3.26
C ALA A 271 -12.24 22.60 -1.90
N THR A 272 -12.95 22.98 -0.83
CA THR A 272 -12.70 22.49 0.53
C THR A 272 -13.83 21.54 0.92
N LEU A 273 -13.48 20.33 1.36
CA LEU A 273 -14.38 19.21 1.62
C LEU A 273 -14.24 18.80 3.08
N LYS A 274 -15.37 18.65 3.77
CA LYS A 274 -15.43 17.86 5.00
C LYS A 274 -15.66 16.41 4.60
N ALA A 275 -14.71 15.55 4.91
CA ALA A 275 -14.71 14.16 4.48
C ALA A 275 -14.34 13.24 5.65
N THR A 276 -14.54 11.94 5.43
CA THR A 276 -14.02 10.89 6.32
C THR A 276 -12.81 10.24 5.65
N GLU A 277 -11.68 10.11 6.35
CA GLU A 277 -10.60 9.23 5.90
C GLU A 277 -10.91 7.80 6.34
N ILE A 278 -10.97 6.86 5.39
CA ILE A 278 -11.35 5.47 5.61
C ILE A 278 -10.12 4.56 5.52
N ASN A 279 -9.84 3.82 6.59
CA ASN A 279 -8.67 2.96 6.72
C ASN A 279 -9.01 1.67 7.52
N PHE A 280 -8.04 0.77 7.68
CA PHE A 280 -8.11 -0.46 8.48
C PHE A 280 -9.20 -1.47 8.10
N LEU A 281 -9.72 -1.41 6.86
CA LEU A 281 -10.73 -2.34 6.33
C LEU A 281 -10.20 -3.79 6.35
N THR A 282 -10.70 -4.58 7.30
CA THR A 282 -10.15 -5.89 7.66
C THR A 282 -11.24 -6.94 7.75
N ILE A 283 -10.98 -8.12 7.17
CA ILE A 283 -11.89 -9.27 7.21
C ILE A 283 -11.08 -10.53 7.52
N HIS A 284 -11.48 -11.23 8.57
CA HIS A 284 -10.95 -12.52 8.99
C HIS A 284 -10.89 -13.50 7.82
N ARG A 285 -9.75 -14.19 7.64
CA ARG A 285 -9.42 -14.97 6.42
C ARG A 285 -10.55 -15.89 5.96
N LYS A 286 -11.16 -16.65 6.89
CA LYS A 286 -12.25 -17.60 6.59
C LYS A 286 -13.54 -16.95 6.04
N LEU A 287 -13.70 -15.63 6.17
CA LEU A 287 -14.85 -14.85 5.65
C LEU A 287 -14.52 -13.99 4.42
N ARG A 288 -13.27 -14.03 3.93
CA ARG A 288 -12.90 -13.39 2.66
C ARG A 288 -13.69 -14.03 1.50
N SER A 289 -13.83 -13.31 0.39
CA SER A 289 -14.68 -13.66 -0.77
C SER A 289 -16.20 -13.77 -0.54
N LYS A 290 -16.70 -13.90 0.70
CA LYS A 290 -18.14 -13.91 1.04
C LYS A 290 -18.84 -12.53 0.96
N ARG A 291 -18.30 -11.60 0.17
CA ARG A 291 -18.81 -10.23 -0.10
C ARG A 291 -19.09 -9.33 1.12
N LEU A 292 -18.48 -9.59 2.29
CA LEU A 292 -18.67 -8.77 3.50
C LEU A 292 -18.14 -7.32 3.36
N ALA A 293 -17.05 -7.08 2.60
CA ALA A 293 -16.48 -5.74 2.42
C ALA A 293 -17.48 -4.70 1.86
N PRO A 294 -18.23 -4.98 0.78
CA PRO A 294 -19.38 -4.17 0.36
C PRO A 294 -20.37 -3.77 1.47
N VAL A 295 -20.63 -4.65 2.44
CA VAL A 295 -21.58 -4.40 3.54
C VAL A 295 -20.96 -3.46 4.59
N LEU A 296 -19.68 -3.67 4.93
CA LEU A 296 -18.91 -2.77 5.80
C LEU A 296 -18.84 -1.35 5.23
N ILE A 297 -18.52 -1.23 3.94
CA ILE A 297 -18.41 0.06 3.23
C ILE A 297 -19.76 0.79 3.20
N LYS A 298 -20.86 0.08 2.91
CA LYS A 298 -22.22 0.63 2.98
C LYS A 298 -22.56 1.18 4.36
N GLU A 299 -22.30 0.43 5.44
CA GLU A 299 -22.62 0.85 6.80
C GLU A 299 -21.78 2.05 7.24
N ALA A 300 -20.49 2.08 6.90
CA ALA A 300 -19.63 3.26 7.10
C ALA A 300 -20.16 4.49 6.35
N THR A 301 -20.56 4.31 5.09
CA THR A 301 -21.14 5.38 4.26
C THR A 301 -22.46 5.89 4.87
N ARG A 302 -23.35 4.99 5.30
CA ARG A 302 -24.63 5.33 5.95
C ARG A 302 -24.43 6.19 7.20
N ARG A 303 -23.46 5.85 8.04
CA ARG A 303 -23.11 6.61 9.25
C ARG A 303 -22.55 7.99 8.95
N CYS A 304 -21.61 8.09 8.00
CA CYS A 304 -21.10 9.38 7.54
C CYS A 304 -22.23 10.26 6.99
N TYR A 305 -23.16 9.68 6.21
CA TYR A 305 -24.31 10.40 5.65
C TYR A 305 -25.32 10.87 6.72
N LEU A 306 -25.54 10.11 7.80
CA LEU A 306 -26.36 10.56 8.95
C LEU A 306 -25.73 11.76 9.65
N ASP A 307 -24.39 11.78 9.75
CA ASP A 307 -23.60 12.91 10.26
C ASP A 307 -23.48 14.09 9.28
N GLY A 308 -24.01 13.96 8.07
CA GLY A 308 -23.94 15.00 7.03
C GLY A 308 -22.59 15.11 6.32
N ILE A 309 -21.74 14.08 6.39
CA ILE A 309 -20.48 13.97 5.66
C ILE A 309 -20.69 13.02 4.47
N TYR A 310 -20.60 13.55 3.24
CA TYR A 310 -20.96 12.81 2.03
C TYR A 310 -19.79 12.42 1.14
N GLN A 311 -18.55 12.74 1.52
CA GLN A 311 -17.33 12.43 0.79
C GLN A 311 -16.34 11.70 1.70
N ALA A 312 -15.45 10.89 1.11
CA ALA A 312 -14.39 10.19 1.84
C ALA A 312 -13.09 10.08 1.04
N LEU A 313 -11.97 10.04 1.74
CA LEU A 313 -10.65 9.69 1.19
C LEU A 313 -10.30 8.27 1.60
N TYR A 314 -9.79 7.47 0.67
CA TYR A 314 -9.27 6.14 0.96
C TYR A 314 -8.12 5.78 0.02
N THR A 315 -7.27 4.86 0.46
CA THR A 315 -6.20 4.29 -0.37
C THR A 315 -6.27 2.78 -0.45
N ALA A 316 -5.71 2.21 -1.51
CA ALA A 316 -5.54 0.78 -1.67
C ALA A 316 -4.25 0.45 -2.43
N GLY A 317 -3.62 -0.68 -2.09
CA GLY A 317 -2.56 -1.27 -2.92
C GLY A 317 -3.11 -2.00 -4.16
N THR A 318 -4.36 -2.48 -4.10
CA THR A 318 -5.08 -3.05 -5.25
C THR A 318 -5.73 -1.96 -6.08
N LEU A 319 -5.56 -2.01 -7.41
CA LEU A 319 -6.25 -1.10 -8.32
C LEU A 319 -7.78 -1.33 -8.31
N LEU A 320 -8.52 -0.33 -7.85
CA LEU A 320 -9.99 -0.19 -7.91
C LEU A 320 -10.42 0.90 -8.90
N PRO A 321 -11.70 0.95 -9.35
CA PRO A 321 -12.23 2.05 -10.16
C PRO A 321 -12.48 3.30 -9.30
N THR A 322 -11.89 4.46 -9.56
CA THR A 322 -10.75 4.77 -10.44
C THR A 322 -9.88 5.81 -9.73
N PRO A 323 -8.55 5.62 -9.63
CA PRO A 323 -7.74 6.39 -8.71
C PRO A 323 -7.56 7.83 -9.16
N VAL A 324 -7.71 8.78 -8.22
CA VAL A 324 -7.39 10.20 -8.45
C VAL A 324 -5.87 10.40 -8.57
N SER A 325 -5.06 9.53 -7.93
CA SER A 325 -3.62 9.45 -8.16
C SER A 325 -3.05 8.07 -7.82
N THR A 326 -1.82 7.81 -8.28
CA THR A 326 -1.02 6.64 -7.91
C THR A 326 0.37 7.10 -7.51
N CYS A 327 0.80 6.75 -6.31
CA CYS A 327 2.18 6.88 -5.86
C CYS A 327 2.84 5.50 -5.76
N ARG A 328 4.17 5.46 -5.77
CA ARG A 328 4.97 4.23 -5.62
C ARG A 328 5.74 4.27 -4.30
N TYR A 329 5.84 3.14 -3.61
CA TYR A 329 6.68 3.01 -2.42
C TYR A 329 8.17 2.90 -2.78
N PHE A 330 9.00 3.46 -1.93
CA PHE A 330 10.46 3.50 -2.04
C PHE A 330 11.07 3.20 -0.67
N HIS A 331 12.16 2.44 -0.67
CA HIS A 331 12.77 1.90 0.55
C HIS A 331 14.25 2.28 0.62
N ARG A 332 14.68 2.76 1.78
CA ARG A 332 16.07 3.09 2.08
C ARG A 332 16.53 2.26 3.27
N SER A 333 17.38 1.26 3.01
CA SER A 333 18.00 0.45 4.05
C SER A 333 18.81 1.32 5.00
N LEU A 334 18.58 1.18 6.32
CA LEU A 334 19.38 1.78 7.39
C LEU A 334 20.29 0.72 8.01
N ASP A 335 19.77 -0.49 8.21
CA ASP A 335 20.54 -1.71 8.45
C ASP A 335 20.26 -2.74 7.35
N TRP A 336 21.13 -2.77 6.33
CA TRP A 336 21.01 -3.73 5.24
C TRP A 336 21.30 -5.18 5.69
N GLU A 337 22.07 -5.40 6.76
CA GLU A 337 22.45 -6.73 7.23
C GLU A 337 21.25 -7.41 7.91
N HIS A 338 20.51 -6.67 8.74
CA HIS A 338 19.22 -7.12 9.30
C HIS A 338 18.18 -7.41 8.21
N LEU A 339 18.02 -6.50 7.24
CA LEU A 339 17.05 -6.67 6.15
C LEU A 339 17.41 -7.83 5.20
N TYR A 340 18.69 -8.17 5.05
CA TYR A 340 19.13 -9.35 4.29
C TYR A 340 18.84 -10.64 5.04
N ASN A 341 19.18 -10.70 6.33
CA ASN A 341 18.97 -11.88 7.17
C ASN A 341 17.48 -12.23 7.35
N THR A 342 16.63 -11.20 7.48
CA THR A 342 15.16 -11.34 7.54
C THR A 342 14.49 -11.57 6.18
N GLY A 343 15.26 -11.51 5.07
CA GLY A 343 14.77 -11.77 3.71
C GLY A 343 14.09 -10.59 3.01
N PHE A 344 13.95 -9.43 3.66
CA PHE A 344 13.31 -8.22 3.11
C PHE A 344 14.14 -7.57 1.99
N SER A 345 15.45 -7.73 2.00
CA SER A 345 16.35 -7.23 0.95
C SER A 345 17.14 -8.37 0.34
N HIS A 346 16.99 -8.59 -0.96
CA HIS A 346 17.80 -9.57 -1.68
C HIS A 346 19.22 -9.04 -1.98
N LEU A 347 20.21 -9.94 -2.06
CA LEU A 347 21.55 -9.58 -2.51
C LEU A 347 21.57 -9.46 -4.05
N PRO A 348 21.84 -8.26 -4.62
CA PRO A 348 21.90 -8.09 -6.07
C PRO A 348 23.09 -8.86 -6.69
N PRO A 349 22.96 -9.32 -7.95
CA PRO A 349 24.04 -9.98 -8.68
C PRO A 349 25.35 -9.17 -8.66
N ASN A 350 26.48 -9.87 -8.53
CA ASN A 350 27.83 -9.29 -8.47
C ASN A 350 28.08 -8.29 -7.30
N SER A 351 27.27 -8.36 -6.24
CA SER A 351 27.46 -7.61 -4.99
C SER A 351 27.83 -8.52 -3.81
N SER A 352 28.09 -7.92 -2.64
CA SER A 352 28.36 -8.63 -1.38
C SER A 352 27.76 -7.88 -0.18
N VAL A 353 27.54 -8.58 0.94
CA VAL A 353 27.01 -7.99 2.19
C VAL A 353 27.81 -6.75 2.61
N LEU A 354 29.14 -6.84 2.61
CA LEU A 354 30.03 -5.72 2.92
C LEU A 354 29.86 -4.54 1.94
N ARG A 355 29.69 -4.81 0.63
CA ARG A 355 29.49 -3.77 -0.38
C ARG A 355 28.17 -3.03 -0.17
N GLN A 356 27.10 -3.73 0.19
CA GLN A 356 25.81 -3.11 0.49
C GLN A 356 25.84 -2.34 1.80
N ARG A 357 26.41 -2.91 2.87
CA ARG A 357 26.58 -2.21 4.16
C ARG A 357 27.38 -0.91 4.02
N LEU A 358 28.35 -0.86 3.11
CA LEU A 358 29.06 0.38 2.75
C LEU A 358 28.24 1.32 1.86
N LYS A 359 27.48 0.81 0.88
CA LYS A 359 26.59 1.61 0.01
C LYS A 359 25.57 2.42 0.82
N TYR A 360 24.91 1.76 1.77
CA TYR A 360 23.84 2.35 2.58
C TYR A 360 24.33 2.97 3.90
N LYS A 361 25.64 2.97 4.18
CA LYS A 361 26.16 3.67 5.37
C LYS A 361 25.69 5.14 5.35
N VAL A 362 25.30 5.60 6.53
CA VAL A 362 25.08 7.01 6.89
C VAL A 362 25.98 7.37 8.07
N GLU A 363 26.13 8.66 8.29
CA GLU A 363 26.99 9.30 9.27
C GLU A 363 26.45 9.17 10.70
N ASP A 364 27.35 9.24 11.70
CA ASP A 364 27.00 9.04 13.11
C ASP A 364 26.47 10.34 13.79
N LYS A 365 26.45 11.47 13.06
CA LYS A 365 26.05 12.80 13.55
C LYS A 365 25.34 13.60 12.46
N GLN A 366 24.29 14.29 12.89
CA GLN A 366 23.48 15.21 12.08
C GLN A 366 24.34 16.38 11.58
N GLN A 367 24.05 16.85 10.36
CA GLN A 367 24.79 17.92 9.70
C GLN A 367 24.15 19.30 9.93
N LEU A 368 22.82 19.34 10.10
CA LEU A 368 22.05 20.56 10.31
C LEU A 368 22.15 21.05 11.77
N LYS A 369 22.64 22.29 11.92
CA LYS A 369 22.68 22.99 13.20
C LYS A 369 21.29 23.54 13.54
N GLY A 370 20.86 23.39 14.80
CA GLY A 370 19.53 23.80 15.25
C GLY A 370 18.44 22.72 15.11
N LEU A 371 18.79 21.50 14.67
CA LEU A 371 17.86 20.39 14.57
C LEU A 371 17.56 19.80 15.96
N ARG A 372 16.28 19.84 16.35
CA ARG A 372 15.80 19.32 17.64
C ARG A 372 14.43 18.67 17.49
N LEU A 373 14.02 17.91 18.51
CA LEU A 373 12.64 17.42 18.60
C LEU A 373 11.66 18.60 18.69
N MET A 374 10.48 18.40 18.10
CA MET A 374 9.34 19.29 18.20
C MET A 374 8.74 19.28 19.61
N LYS A 375 8.27 20.44 20.06
CA LYS A 375 7.53 20.65 21.32
C LYS A 375 6.13 21.18 21.02
N LYS A 376 5.26 21.16 22.04
CA LYS A 376 3.94 21.84 21.99
C LYS A 376 4.06 23.35 21.73
N GLU A 377 5.13 23.99 22.24
CA GLU A 377 5.51 25.39 21.97
C GLU A 377 5.65 25.69 20.46
N ASP A 378 6.06 24.71 19.65
CA ASP A 378 6.34 24.87 18.22
C ASP A 378 5.07 24.76 17.35
N VAL A 379 3.97 24.22 17.88
CA VAL A 379 2.75 23.85 17.13
C VAL A 379 2.22 24.99 16.24
N PRO A 380 2.06 26.25 16.70
CA PRO A 380 1.55 27.32 15.85
C PRO A 380 2.50 27.68 14.69
N ALA A 381 3.81 27.61 14.91
CA ALA A 381 4.83 27.91 13.90
C ALA A 381 4.98 26.76 12.89
N VAL A 382 4.94 25.50 13.36
CA VAL A 382 4.92 24.30 12.50
C VAL A 382 3.66 24.28 11.64
N LYS A 383 2.48 24.56 12.23
CA LYS A 383 1.21 24.70 11.50
C LYS A 383 1.32 25.76 10.40
N ALA A 384 1.74 26.98 10.72
CA ALA A 384 1.85 28.07 9.76
C ALA A 384 2.82 27.75 8.61
N LEU A 385 3.94 27.06 8.91
CA LEU A 385 4.90 26.61 7.90
C LEU A 385 4.33 25.47 7.04
N LEU A 386 3.69 24.47 7.67
CA LEU A 386 3.14 23.29 7.00
C LEU A 386 1.94 23.61 6.14
N THR A 387 0.94 24.37 6.62
CA THR A 387 -0.20 24.82 5.81
C THR A 387 0.27 25.53 4.54
N LYS A 388 1.15 26.51 4.68
CA LYS A 388 1.73 27.27 3.56
C LYS A 388 2.54 26.39 2.61
N TYR A 389 3.29 25.40 3.14
CA TYR A 389 3.99 24.41 2.31
C TYR A 389 3.01 23.52 1.53
N LEU A 390 1.94 23.09 2.20
CA LEU A 390 0.92 22.21 1.64
C LEU A 390 0.05 22.90 0.58
N GLU A 391 -0.12 24.23 0.62
CA GLU A 391 -0.84 25.01 -0.40
C GLU A 391 -0.36 24.75 -1.84
N ARG A 392 0.89 24.28 -2.00
CA ARG A 392 1.51 23.89 -3.28
C ARG A 392 0.93 22.61 -3.89
N PHE A 393 0.21 21.78 -3.13
CA PHE A 393 -0.34 20.50 -3.59
C PHE A 393 -1.84 20.57 -3.90
N GLN A 394 -2.26 19.74 -4.87
CA GLN A 394 -3.62 19.71 -5.41
C GLN A 394 -4.61 18.91 -4.55
N LEU A 395 -4.16 17.89 -3.83
CA LEU A 395 -4.91 17.18 -2.78
C LEU A 395 -4.10 17.27 -1.48
N ARG A 396 -4.64 17.94 -0.47
CA ARG A 396 -4.01 18.15 0.84
C ARG A 396 -5.03 18.11 1.97
N GLN A 397 -4.55 17.88 3.20
CA GLN A 397 -5.32 18.11 4.42
C GLN A 397 -5.13 19.57 4.87
N GLU A 398 -6.20 20.19 5.36
CA GLU A 398 -6.13 21.45 6.11
C GLU A 398 -6.23 21.11 7.59
N PHE A 399 -5.19 21.46 8.35
CA PHE A 399 -5.05 21.11 9.76
C PHE A 399 -5.40 22.28 10.69
N ASP A 400 -6.08 22.01 11.80
CA ASP A 400 -6.16 22.91 12.95
C ASP A 400 -4.95 22.78 13.91
N GLU A 401 -4.97 23.47 15.05
CA GLU A 401 -3.86 23.41 16.03
C GLU A 401 -3.88 22.13 16.89
N ALA A 402 -5.07 21.60 17.20
CA ALA A 402 -5.22 20.37 17.97
C ALA A 402 -4.87 19.14 17.12
N GLU A 403 -5.16 19.15 15.82
CA GLU A 403 -4.71 18.10 14.89
C GLU A 403 -3.18 18.09 14.78
N ILE A 404 -2.53 19.26 14.64
CA ILE A 404 -1.06 19.35 14.61
C ILE A 404 -0.42 18.87 15.92
N GLU A 405 -1.00 19.21 17.07
CA GLU A 405 -0.52 18.65 18.35
C GLU A 405 -0.72 17.13 18.40
N HIS A 406 -1.92 16.63 18.09
CA HIS A 406 -2.28 15.20 18.09
C HIS A 406 -1.35 14.36 17.21
N TRP A 407 -1.21 14.76 15.94
CA TRP A 407 -0.48 14.00 14.94
C TRP A 407 1.03 14.01 15.16
N LEU A 408 1.61 15.09 15.72
CA LEU A 408 3.06 15.30 15.67
C LEU A 408 3.77 15.38 17.03
N CYS A 409 3.12 15.77 18.13
CA CYS A 409 3.79 15.99 19.43
C CYS A 409 2.89 15.75 20.66
N SER A 410 1.93 14.84 20.54
CA SER A 410 1.03 14.43 21.62
C SER A 410 1.64 13.34 22.50
N GLU A 411 1.02 13.09 23.65
CA GLU A 411 1.39 11.94 24.49
C GLU A 411 1.09 10.61 23.80
N THR A 412 0.04 10.57 22.96
CA THR A 412 -0.31 9.43 22.10
C THR A 412 0.61 9.23 20.90
N SER A 413 1.26 10.28 20.38
CA SER A 413 2.24 10.15 19.30
C SER A 413 3.65 9.77 19.81
N LYS A 414 3.86 9.68 21.12
CA LYS A 414 5.13 9.29 21.73
C LYS A 414 5.49 7.85 21.36
N ASP A 415 6.74 7.63 20.95
CA ASP A 415 7.27 6.34 20.45
C ASP A 415 6.51 5.75 19.23
N VAL A 416 5.58 6.53 18.64
CA VAL A 416 4.86 6.25 17.39
C VAL A 416 5.29 7.20 16.28
N VAL A 417 5.55 8.48 16.59
CA VAL A 417 5.95 9.54 15.66
C VAL A 417 7.18 10.29 16.18
N TRP A 418 8.12 10.53 15.28
CA TRP A 418 9.31 11.32 15.52
C TRP A 418 9.22 12.61 14.70
N SER A 419 8.97 13.74 15.38
CA SER A 419 8.83 15.05 14.78
C SER A 419 10.01 15.94 15.15
N TYR A 420 10.66 16.52 14.13
CA TYR A 420 11.83 17.37 14.27
C TYR A 420 11.60 18.75 13.63
N VAL A 421 12.16 19.77 14.27
CA VAL A 421 12.14 21.16 13.80
C VAL A 421 13.56 21.71 13.74
N LEU A 422 13.83 22.56 12.74
CA LEU A 422 15.06 23.31 12.64
C LEU A 422 14.84 24.75 13.11
N GLU A 423 15.48 25.11 14.21
CA GLU A 423 15.41 26.46 14.77
C GLU A 423 16.66 27.27 14.39
N THR A 424 16.45 28.40 13.72
CA THR A 424 17.49 29.38 13.37
C THR A 424 17.06 30.75 13.87
N ASP A 425 17.92 31.44 14.63
CA ASP A 425 17.67 32.79 15.18
C ASP A 425 16.31 32.94 15.93
N GLY A 426 15.90 31.89 16.66
CA GLY A 426 14.63 31.85 17.40
C GLY A 426 13.38 31.59 16.54
N LYS A 427 13.55 31.20 15.27
CA LYS A 427 12.46 30.92 14.32
C LYS A 427 12.61 29.51 13.73
N ILE A 428 11.49 28.81 13.58
CA ILE A 428 11.44 27.54 12.84
C ILE A 428 11.52 27.82 11.34
N THR A 429 12.53 27.26 10.66
CA THR A 429 12.72 27.39 9.20
C THR A 429 12.35 26.12 8.44
N ASP A 430 12.40 24.97 9.11
CA ASP A 430 12.15 23.66 8.55
C ASP A 430 11.49 22.75 9.60
N PHE A 431 10.64 21.83 9.14
CA PHE A 431 9.97 20.80 9.93
C PHE A 431 9.97 19.49 9.15
N MET A 432 10.10 18.35 9.83
CA MET A 432 9.98 17.02 9.23
C MET A 432 9.56 15.97 10.27
N SER A 433 8.80 14.96 9.84
CA SER A 433 8.32 13.88 10.70
C SER A 433 8.33 12.51 9.99
N TYR A 434 8.46 11.45 10.79
CA TYR A 434 8.26 10.07 10.36
C TYR A 434 7.60 9.24 11.47
N TYR A 435 6.79 8.25 11.10
CA TYR A 435 6.15 7.32 12.05
C TYR A 435 6.77 5.92 12.01
N LEU A 436 6.64 5.17 13.10
CA LEU A 436 6.98 3.75 13.17
C LEU A 436 5.80 2.88 12.73
N LEU A 437 6.07 1.99 11.78
CA LEU A 437 5.26 0.80 11.57
C LEU A 437 6.20 -0.41 11.60
N GLU A 438 5.89 -1.39 12.43
CA GLU A 438 6.68 -2.62 12.50
C GLU A 438 6.12 -3.68 11.55
N SER A 439 6.99 -4.55 11.05
CA SER A 439 6.60 -5.78 10.36
C SER A 439 7.20 -6.99 11.07
N THR A 440 6.39 -7.99 11.40
CA THR A 440 6.84 -9.27 11.97
C THR A 440 7.25 -10.22 10.85
N VAL A 441 8.38 -10.91 11.04
CA VAL A 441 8.94 -11.86 10.07
C VAL A 441 8.37 -13.25 10.34
N LEU A 442 7.46 -13.72 9.49
CA LEU A 442 6.71 -14.97 9.74
C LEU A 442 7.53 -16.25 9.49
N ARG A 443 8.66 -16.14 8.79
CA ARG A 443 9.52 -17.28 8.40
C ARG A 443 10.80 -17.40 9.24
N ALA A 444 10.98 -16.54 10.25
CA ALA A 444 12.17 -16.57 11.12
C ALA A 444 12.07 -17.68 12.19
N SER A 445 13.20 -18.29 12.54
CA SER A 445 13.27 -19.32 13.60
C SER A 445 13.23 -18.76 15.03
N LYS A 446 13.09 -17.43 15.15
CA LYS A 446 12.90 -16.66 16.38
C LYS A 446 11.91 -15.52 16.07
N PRO A 447 11.17 -15.00 17.06
CA PRO A 447 10.38 -13.79 16.87
C PRO A 447 11.31 -12.63 16.51
N GLU A 448 11.17 -12.11 15.30
CA GLU A 448 12.04 -11.07 14.73
C GLU A 448 11.18 -10.03 14.01
N THR A 449 11.52 -8.76 14.18
CA THR A 449 10.76 -7.63 13.63
C THR A 449 11.63 -6.72 12.76
N ILE A 450 10.97 -6.04 11.83
CA ILE A 450 11.54 -5.01 10.98
C ILE A 450 10.89 -3.69 11.40
N ARG A 451 11.67 -2.83 12.06
CA ARG A 451 11.23 -1.48 12.45
C ARG A 451 11.39 -0.55 11.25
N ALA A 452 10.28 -0.19 10.62
CA ALA A 452 10.26 0.67 9.44
C ALA A 452 9.78 2.08 9.82
N ALA A 453 10.61 3.08 9.49
CA ALA A 453 10.21 4.48 9.57
C ALA A 453 9.48 4.82 8.28
N TYR A 454 8.33 5.48 8.34
CA TYR A 454 7.60 5.97 7.17
C TYR A 454 7.63 7.49 7.17
N LEU A 455 8.16 8.09 6.10
CA LEU A 455 8.20 9.53 5.94
C LEU A 455 6.78 10.10 5.91
N TYR A 456 6.49 10.97 6.88
CA TYR A 456 5.19 11.59 7.07
C TYR A 456 5.23 13.03 6.54
N TYR A 457 4.65 13.99 7.26
CA TYR A 457 4.66 15.39 6.83
C TYR A 457 6.02 16.07 7.07
N TYR A 458 6.36 17.00 6.18
CA TYR A 458 7.52 17.88 6.28
C TYR A 458 7.25 19.21 5.56
N ALA A 459 8.00 20.25 5.90
CA ALA A 459 7.90 21.58 5.31
C ALA A 459 9.22 22.36 5.45
N THR A 460 9.53 23.23 4.50
CA THR A 460 10.71 24.11 4.55
C THR A 460 10.42 25.47 3.94
N GLU A 461 10.96 26.54 4.55
CA GLU A 461 10.92 27.88 3.96
C GLU A 461 11.68 27.98 2.63
N SER A 462 12.57 27.03 2.34
CA SER A 462 13.33 26.98 1.07
C SER A 462 12.47 26.69 -0.16
N ALA A 463 11.20 26.31 0.02
CA ALA A 463 10.22 26.23 -1.07
C ALA A 463 9.76 27.61 -1.58
N PHE A 464 10.07 28.70 -0.87
CA PHE A 464 9.55 30.04 -1.15
C PHE A 464 10.63 31.04 -1.55
N PRO A 465 10.31 32.04 -2.40
CA PRO A 465 11.20 33.16 -2.64
C PRO A 465 11.40 33.97 -1.35
N GLN A 466 12.67 34.18 -0.99
CA GLN A 466 13.07 35.03 0.14
C GLN A 466 12.59 36.48 -0.09
N PRO A 467 11.88 37.12 0.87
CA PRO A 467 11.17 38.38 0.64
C PRO A 467 12.11 39.56 0.31
N ASN A 468 13.34 39.52 0.81
CA ASN A 468 14.35 40.58 0.63
C ASN A 468 15.36 40.25 -0.49
N LYS A 469 15.03 39.36 -1.43
CA LYS A 469 15.88 38.97 -2.56
C LYS A 469 15.11 39.08 -3.88
N PRO A 470 15.77 39.33 -5.03
CA PRO A 470 15.11 39.26 -6.33
C PRO A 470 14.49 37.87 -6.54
N LYS A 471 13.29 37.82 -7.12
CA LYS A 471 12.56 36.56 -7.34
C LYS A 471 13.43 35.59 -8.17
N PRO A 472 13.83 34.42 -7.64
CA PRO A 472 14.60 33.43 -8.38
C PRO A 472 13.77 32.85 -9.54
N LYS A 473 14.42 32.27 -10.55
CA LYS A 473 13.70 31.50 -11.57
C LYS A 473 13.12 30.24 -10.92
N ALA A 474 12.05 29.70 -11.49
CA ALA A 474 11.41 28.49 -10.96
C ALA A 474 12.39 27.30 -10.84
N ALA A 475 13.31 27.14 -11.79
CA ALA A 475 14.36 26.12 -11.75
C ALA A 475 15.37 26.35 -10.60
N ASP A 476 15.80 27.59 -10.36
CA ASP A 476 16.72 27.93 -9.26
C ASP A 476 16.05 27.67 -7.91
N LEU A 477 14.76 27.99 -7.78
CA LEU A 477 13.97 27.71 -6.58
C LEU A 477 13.78 26.20 -6.35
N GLN A 478 13.51 25.43 -7.41
CA GLN A 478 13.40 23.97 -7.34
C GLN A 478 14.73 23.31 -6.95
N LEU A 479 15.87 23.83 -7.44
CA LEU A 479 17.20 23.37 -7.05
C LEU A 479 17.51 23.64 -5.57
N ASN A 480 17.15 24.83 -5.07
CA ASN A 480 17.30 25.18 -3.65
C ASN A 480 16.42 24.27 -2.77
N LEU A 481 15.17 24.04 -3.16
CA LEU A 481 14.26 23.12 -2.48
C LEU A 481 14.82 21.69 -2.48
N GLN A 482 15.27 21.19 -3.63
CA GLN A 482 15.89 19.88 -3.77
C GLN A 482 17.08 19.71 -2.82
N SER A 483 18.04 20.64 -2.83
CA SER A 483 19.21 20.58 -1.96
C SER A 483 18.84 20.64 -0.47
N ARG A 484 17.80 21.40 -0.10
CA ARG A 484 17.32 21.46 1.28
C ARG A 484 16.61 20.18 1.73
N LEU A 485 15.73 19.62 0.91
CA LEU A 485 15.05 18.37 1.24
C LEU A 485 16.03 17.19 1.33
N GLN A 486 17.06 17.16 0.48
CA GLN A 486 18.17 16.20 0.60
C GLN A 486 18.85 16.31 1.97
N GLN A 487 19.23 17.52 2.43
CA GLN A 487 19.82 17.71 3.77
C GLN A 487 18.89 17.26 4.91
N LEU A 488 17.61 17.62 4.85
CA LEU A 488 16.62 17.27 5.89
C LEU A 488 16.41 15.75 5.97
N VAL A 489 16.20 15.10 4.82
CA VAL A 489 15.99 13.65 4.73
C VAL A 489 17.26 12.89 5.09
N HIS A 490 18.44 13.39 4.72
CA HIS A 490 19.72 12.79 5.11
C HIS A 490 19.88 12.75 6.64
N ASP A 491 19.62 13.87 7.33
CA ASP A 491 19.61 13.90 8.80
C ASP A 491 18.47 13.06 9.40
N ALA A 492 17.33 12.91 8.71
CA ALA A 492 16.26 11.98 9.10
C ALA A 492 16.73 10.51 9.08
N LEU A 493 17.49 10.10 8.06
CA LEU A 493 18.08 8.75 7.97
C LEU A 493 19.10 8.52 9.09
N ILE A 494 19.87 9.54 9.47
CA ILE A 494 20.81 9.49 10.60
C ILE A 494 20.06 9.37 11.94
N LEU A 495 18.98 10.13 12.12
CA LEU A 495 18.13 10.08 13.31
C LEU A 495 17.43 8.71 13.45
N ALA A 496 16.71 8.26 12.43
CA ALA A 496 16.03 6.97 12.44
C ALA A 496 17.03 5.81 12.66
N LYS A 497 18.26 5.89 12.14
CA LYS A 497 19.28 4.87 12.42
C LYS A 497 19.69 4.86 13.90
N LYS A 498 19.79 6.02 14.57
CA LYS A 498 20.06 6.10 16.02
C LYS A 498 18.90 5.58 16.86
N ASP A 499 17.68 5.83 16.39
CA ASP A 499 16.43 5.34 16.99
C ASP A 499 16.16 3.86 16.67
N ASN A 500 17.15 3.14 16.13
CA ASN A 500 17.16 1.70 15.81
C ASN A 500 16.09 1.26 14.79
N PHE A 501 15.86 2.07 13.76
CA PHE A 501 15.08 1.65 12.59
C PHE A 501 15.96 0.90 11.58
N HIS A 502 15.38 -0.12 10.94
CA HIS A 502 16.08 -1.00 9.99
C HIS A 502 15.92 -0.52 8.54
N VAL A 503 14.77 0.08 8.22
CA VAL A 503 14.45 0.65 6.90
C VAL A 503 13.71 1.98 7.05
N PHE A 504 13.89 2.88 6.10
CA PHE A 504 13.15 4.14 5.97
C PHE A 504 12.38 4.13 4.65
N ASN A 505 11.07 4.30 4.73
CA ASN A 505 10.12 4.19 3.64
C ASN A 505 9.60 5.58 3.25
N ALA A 506 9.38 5.79 1.96
CA ALA A 506 8.74 6.98 1.42
C ALA A 506 7.87 6.65 0.21
N LEU A 507 6.85 7.46 -0.05
CA LEU A 507 6.04 7.40 -1.27
C LEU A 507 6.50 8.49 -2.26
N THR A 508 6.13 8.41 -3.53
CA THR A 508 6.43 9.47 -4.53
C THR A 508 5.56 10.73 -4.42
N LEU A 509 4.78 10.89 -3.35
CA LEU A 509 3.98 12.07 -3.01
C LEU A 509 4.84 13.28 -2.55
N LEU A 510 4.18 14.40 -2.25
CA LEU A 510 4.81 15.68 -1.89
C LEU A 510 5.87 16.09 -2.93
N ASP A 511 7.06 16.50 -2.48
CA ASP A 511 8.25 16.75 -3.31
C ASP A 511 9.28 15.61 -3.20
N ASN A 512 8.89 14.43 -2.70
CA ASN A 512 9.78 13.29 -2.53
C ASN A 512 10.61 12.93 -3.79
N PRO A 513 10.06 13.06 -5.03
CA PRO A 513 10.83 12.94 -6.26
C PRO A 513 12.13 13.78 -6.38
N LEU A 514 12.35 14.79 -5.54
CA LEU A 514 13.57 15.61 -5.53
C LEU A 514 14.76 14.96 -4.79
N PHE A 515 14.55 14.02 -3.87
CA PHE A 515 15.63 13.48 -3.04
C PHE A 515 15.75 11.95 -3.04
N LEU A 516 14.71 11.22 -3.42
CA LEU A 516 14.68 9.74 -3.36
C LEU A 516 15.92 9.11 -4.01
N LYS A 517 16.33 9.60 -5.19
CA LYS A 517 17.44 9.03 -5.95
C LYS A 517 18.80 9.32 -5.31
N GLU A 518 19.02 10.56 -4.87
CA GLU A 518 20.30 11.00 -4.30
C GLU A 518 20.53 10.39 -2.91
N GLU A 519 19.50 10.33 -2.07
CA GLU A 519 19.55 9.64 -0.78
C GLU A 519 19.45 8.10 -0.87
N LYS A 520 19.58 7.53 -2.08
CA LYS A 520 19.68 6.08 -2.35
C LYS A 520 18.43 5.28 -1.93
N PHE A 521 17.25 5.89 -1.95
CA PHE A 521 16.00 5.14 -1.87
C PHE A 521 15.83 4.31 -3.15
N GLU A 522 15.46 3.05 -2.99
CA GLU A 522 15.26 2.12 -4.10
C GLU A 522 13.77 1.82 -4.30
N PRO A 523 13.34 1.63 -5.56
CA PRO A 523 11.93 1.46 -5.87
C PRO A 523 11.39 0.15 -5.31
N GLY A 524 10.37 0.22 -4.46
CA GLY A 524 9.56 -0.92 -4.07
C GLY A 524 8.71 -1.43 -5.25
N ASP A 525 8.13 -2.60 -5.10
CA ASP A 525 7.07 -3.12 -5.94
C ASP A 525 5.71 -2.48 -5.62
N GLY A 526 5.45 -2.21 -4.34
CA GLY A 526 4.23 -1.62 -3.82
C GLY A 526 3.85 -0.28 -4.45
N LYS A 527 2.57 -0.16 -4.81
CA LYS A 527 1.89 1.08 -5.21
C LYS A 527 0.87 1.47 -4.13
N LEU A 528 0.57 2.76 -4.04
CA LEU A 528 -0.56 3.27 -3.29
C LEU A 528 -1.46 4.09 -4.22
N HIS A 529 -2.67 3.60 -4.44
CA HIS A 529 -3.70 4.25 -5.23
C HIS A 529 -4.59 5.09 -4.31
N PHE A 530 -4.74 6.38 -4.62
CA PHE A 530 -5.58 7.33 -3.88
C PHE A 530 -6.96 7.46 -4.54
N TYR A 531 -8.01 7.50 -3.72
CA TYR A 531 -9.41 7.57 -4.16
C TYR A 531 -10.19 8.61 -3.37
N LEU A 532 -11.15 9.26 -4.03
CA LEU A 532 -12.15 10.08 -3.38
C LEU A 532 -13.54 9.50 -3.66
N PHE A 533 -14.25 9.13 -2.59
CA PHE A 533 -15.63 8.69 -2.64
C PHE A 533 -16.56 9.90 -2.81
N ASN A 534 -17.55 9.78 -3.70
CA ASN A 534 -18.50 10.83 -4.04
C ASN A 534 -17.87 12.16 -4.53
N TRP A 535 -16.65 12.12 -5.07
CA TRP A 535 -15.99 13.29 -5.66
C TRP A 535 -15.37 12.98 -7.02
N ARG A 536 -15.46 13.94 -7.93
CA ARG A 536 -14.91 13.93 -9.29
C ARG A 536 -13.83 15.00 -9.35
N THR A 537 -12.60 14.61 -9.68
CA THR A 537 -11.45 15.50 -9.98
C THR A 537 -10.67 14.91 -11.16
N PRO A 538 -10.13 15.73 -12.09
CA PRO A 538 -9.12 15.27 -13.03
C PRO A 538 -7.91 14.67 -12.29
N LYS A 539 -7.18 13.79 -12.97
CA LYS A 539 -6.08 13.02 -12.37
C LYS A 539 -4.97 13.91 -11.80
N LEU A 540 -4.48 13.56 -10.61
CA LEU A 540 -3.50 14.32 -9.85
C LEU A 540 -2.08 13.75 -10.02
N PRO A 541 -1.03 14.59 -10.18
CA PRO A 541 0.35 14.14 -10.30
C PRO A 541 0.89 13.40 -9.04
N GLY A 542 1.21 12.11 -9.19
CA GLY A 542 1.66 11.22 -8.10
C GLY A 542 3.17 10.99 -7.99
N GLY A 543 3.98 11.81 -8.66
CA GLY A 543 5.46 11.76 -8.65
C GLY A 543 6.11 10.69 -9.55
N VAL A 544 5.33 10.07 -10.45
CA VAL A 544 5.81 9.01 -11.37
C VAL A 544 5.42 9.26 -12.83
N ASN A 545 6.25 8.76 -13.75
CA ASN A 545 5.96 8.67 -15.19
C ASN A 545 5.21 7.36 -15.56
N GLU A 546 4.88 7.16 -16.84
CA GLU A 546 4.18 5.94 -17.31
C GLU A 546 4.94 4.63 -17.01
N ALA A 547 6.28 4.67 -16.89
CA ALA A 547 7.10 3.51 -16.53
C ALA A 547 7.14 3.26 -15.00
N ASN A 548 6.31 3.95 -14.20
CA ASN A 548 6.32 3.94 -12.73
C ASN A 548 7.69 4.31 -12.13
N MET A 549 8.48 5.12 -12.84
CA MET A 549 9.75 5.68 -12.36
C MET A 549 9.54 7.09 -11.84
N VAL A 550 10.37 7.51 -10.87
CA VAL A 550 10.33 8.84 -10.25
C VAL A 550 10.42 9.94 -11.32
N ASP A 551 9.50 10.90 -11.28
CA ASP A 551 9.49 12.07 -12.16
C ASP A 551 9.13 13.35 -11.40
N ALA A 552 10.14 14.19 -11.15
CA ALA A 552 10.00 15.50 -10.52
C ALA A 552 9.21 16.54 -11.37
N LYS A 553 8.90 16.25 -12.64
CA LYS A 553 7.95 17.06 -13.44
C LYS A 553 6.49 16.67 -13.17
N ARG A 554 6.25 15.52 -12.53
CA ARG A 554 4.93 14.97 -12.18
C ARG A 554 4.71 14.88 -10.67
N MET A 555 5.44 15.67 -9.88
CA MET A 555 5.18 15.90 -8.46
C MET A 555 4.09 16.98 -8.24
N GLY A 556 3.75 17.32 -7.00
CA GLY A 556 2.84 18.44 -6.72
C GLY A 556 1.33 18.12 -6.75
N GLY A 557 0.91 16.88 -7.04
CA GLY A 557 -0.49 16.49 -6.99
C GLY A 557 -0.93 16.08 -5.58
N VAL A 558 -0.36 14.99 -5.07
CA VAL A 558 -0.68 14.44 -3.74
C VAL A 558 0.18 15.06 -2.65
N GLY A 559 -0.46 15.67 -1.65
CA GLY A 559 0.13 16.21 -0.42
C GLY A 559 -0.63 15.80 0.85
N VAL A 560 -1.38 14.71 0.80
CA VAL A 560 -1.85 13.97 1.99
C VAL A 560 -0.97 12.74 2.16
N VAL A 561 -0.59 12.41 3.39
CA VAL A 561 0.09 11.15 3.74
C VAL A 561 -0.86 10.30 4.59
N MET A 562 -1.28 9.16 4.04
CA MET A 562 -2.11 8.16 4.73
C MET A 562 -1.24 7.27 5.64
N LEU A 563 -1.88 6.63 6.61
CA LEU A 563 -1.28 5.72 7.59
C LEU A 563 -1.37 4.24 7.16
#